data_AF-A0A8J7IML2-F1
#
_entry.id   AF-A0A8J7IML2-F1
#
_cell.length_a   1.000
_cell.length_b   1.000
_cell.length_c   1.000
_cell.angle_alpha   90.00
_cell.angle_beta   90.00
_cell.angle_gamma   90.00
#
_symmetry.space_group_name_H-M   'P 1'
#
loop_
_entity.id
_entity.type
_entity.pdbx_description
1 polymer ?
#
loop_
_entity_poly.entity_id
_entity_poly.type
_entity_poly.pdbx_seq_one_letter_code
_entity_poly.pdbx_strand_id
1 'polypeptide(L)'
;MDTIKLQNVMEKEMSEREISRRNQLLRLDRQELNLLKSCRGFIEADVDAIVDEFYDIQISFPEIADKIGEPETFRRLHLAQRQYILDLFAGETTVDYVNNRLQIGLVHHRIGVEPKLYLAAMKLLKDLIVKSLQRHLGHPAPFEAVCTALDKLLHFDLALVFDTYIGGLVAEVESAKDRVEAYARTLEQQVEARTRELHEKVAQLEAAMATVKKLEGVIPICASCKKIRNDEQSWQQMEQYISEHSEAMFSHGLCPDCYEKEMSAIRNMKSPGPGAASGK
;
A
#
# COMPACT_ATOMS: atom_id res chain seq x y z
N MET A 1 17.02 -4.82 -4.76
CA MET A 1 16.69 -4.73 -6.20
C MET A 1 16.37 -3.28 -6.61
N ASP A 2 15.89 -2.44 -5.69
CA ASP A 2 15.53 -1.03 -5.99
C ASP A 2 16.71 -0.07 -6.12
N THR A 3 17.81 -0.28 -5.37
CA THR A 3 19.01 0.58 -5.45
C THR A 3 19.70 0.54 -6.82
N ILE A 4 19.65 -0.61 -7.50
CA ILE A 4 20.26 -0.82 -8.83
C ILE A 4 19.46 -0.08 -9.92
N LYS A 5 18.13 0.01 -9.79
CA LYS A 5 17.30 0.78 -10.73
C LYS A 5 17.58 2.29 -10.61
N LEU A 6 17.72 2.78 -9.38
CA LEU A 6 18.09 4.18 -9.11
C LEU A 6 19.48 4.52 -9.66
N GLN A 7 20.46 3.65 -9.40
CA GLN A 7 21.80 3.81 -9.96
C GLN A 7 21.80 3.82 -11.49
N ASN A 8 21.05 2.91 -12.13
CA ASN A 8 20.97 2.81 -13.59
C ASN A 8 20.20 3.94 -14.28
N VAL A 9 19.26 4.60 -13.59
CA VAL A 9 18.55 5.78 -14.12
C VAL A 9 19.44 7.02 -14.02
N MET A 10 20.13 7.21 -12.90
CA MET A 10 21.01 8.37 -12.68
C MET A 10 22.34 8.28 -13.42
N GLU A 11 22.95 7.09 -13.53
CA GLU A 11 24.17 6.85 -14.33
C GLU A 11 23.94 7.02 -15.84
N LYS A 12 22.68 6.92 -16.30
CA LYS A 12 22.33 7.11 -17.72
C LYS A 12 22.20 8.57 -18.15
N GLU A 13 22.16 9.53 -17.22
CA GLU A 13 21.71 10.91 -17.54
C GLU A 13 22.77 12.01 -17.34
N MET A 14 23.85 11.77 -16.58
CA MET A 14 24.89 12.80 -16.35
C MET A 14 25.99 12.77 -17.41
N SER A 15 25.62 13.09 -18.64
CA SER A 15 26.57 13.27 -19.75
C SER A 15 27.40 14.56 -19.61
N GLU A 16 28.56 14.62 -20.25
CA GLU A 16 29.39 15.86 -20.33
C GLU A 16 28.57 17.07 -20.83
N ARG A 17 27.60 16.84 -21.71
CA ARG A 17 26.70 17.89 -22.21
C ARG A 17 25.81 18.45 -21.10
N GLU A 18 25.28 17.59 -20.23
CA GLU A 18 24.43 18.01 -19.11
C GLU A 18 25.26 18.74 -18.04
N ILE A 19 26.48 18.26 -17.75
CA ILE A 19 27.44 18.97 -16.89
C ILE A 19 27.70 20.38 -17.43
N SER A 20 28.04 20.49 -18.73
CA SER A 20 28.29 21.78 -19.38
C SER A 20 27.06 22.69 -19.35
N ARG A 21 25.86 22.14 -19.51
CA ARG A 21 24.60 22.90 -19.47
C ARG A 21 24.34 23.46 -18.08
N ARG A 22 24.53 22.67 -17.02
CA ARG A 22 24.38 23.11 -15.62
C ARG A 22 25.38 24.21 -15.26
N ASN A 23 26.64 24.05 -15.68
CA ASN A 23 27.66 25.09 -15.54
C ASN A 23 27.23 26.39 -16.23
N GLN A 24 26.69 26.32 -17.44
CA GLN A 24 26.17 27.49 -18.15
C GLN A 24 25.01 28.17 -17.41
N LEU A 25 24.06 27.40 -16.87
CA LEU A 25 22.92 27.94 -16.11
C LEU A 25 23.36 28.69 -14.85
N LEU A 26 24.37 28.17 -14.14
CA LEU A 26 24.93 28.79 -12.94
C LEU A 26 25.97 29.88 -13.25
N ARG A 27 26.30 30.07 -14.53
CA ARG A 27 27.43 30.91 -14.97
C ARG A 27 28.71 30.50 -14.24
N LEU A 28 28.95 29.20 -14.11
CA LEU A 28 30.18 28.63 -13.58
C LEU A 28 31.12 28.33 -14.77
N ASP A 29 31.86 29.36 -15.19
CA ASP A 29 32.79 29.24 -16.29
C ASP A 29 34.24 28.96 -15.84
N ARG A 30 35.16 28.91 -16.81
CA ARG A 30 36.57 28.57 -16.56
C ARG A 30 37.29 29.62 -15.71
N GLN A 31 36.89 30.89 -15.77
CA GLN A 31 37.47 31.96 -14.95
C GLN A 31 37.13 31.73 -13.47
N GLU A 32 35.87 31.47 -13.13
CA GLU A 32 35.48 31.18 -11.74
C GLU A 32 36.15 29.90 -11.20
N LEU A 33 36.24 28.85 -12.01
CA LEU A 33 36.96 27.63 -11.61
C LEU A 33 38.46 27.88 -11.40
N ASN A 34 39.09 28.73 -12.22
CA ASN A 34 40.49 29.14 -12.03
C ASN A 34 40.67 30.01 -10.78
N LEU A 35 39.71 30.89 -10.46
CA LEU A 35 39.73 31.67 -9.22
C LEU A 35 39.73 30.75 -8.00
N LEU A 36 38.86 29.74 -7.99
CA LEU A 36 38.86 28.73 -6.93
C LEU A 36 40.20 27.99 -6.90
N LYS A 37 40.68 27.50 -8.04
CA LYS A 37 41.97 26.80 -8.11
C LYS A 37 43.14 27.60 -7.53
N SER A 38 43.16 28.92 -7.74
CA SER A 38 44.20 29.79 -7.19
C SER A 38 44.23 29.86 -5.66
N CYS A 39 43.10 29.55 -5.01
CA CYS A 39 42.96 29.54 -3.54
C CYS A 39 43.31 28.18 -2.92
N ARG A 40 43.59 27.15 -3.73
CA ARG A 40 43.78 25.77 -3.25
C ARG A 40 44.85 25.67 -2.15
N GLY A 41 45.99 26.34 -2.32
CA GLY A 41 47.08 26.29 -1.34
C GLY A 41 46.70 26.85 0.04
N PHE A 42 45.84 27.87 0.08
CA PHE A 42 45.31 28.42 1.34
C PHE A 42 44.39 27.42 2.02
N ILE A 43 43.53 26.76 1.25
CA ILE A 43 42.62 25.75 1.77
C ILE A 43 43.37 24.50 2.22
N GLU A 44 44.39 24.05 1.49
CA GLU A 44 45.24 22.93 1.90
C GLU A 44 45.90 23.15 3.26
N ALA A 45 46.24 24.40 3.60
CA ALA A 45 46.83 24.74 4.91
C ALA A 45 45.81 24.72 6.06
N ASP A 46 44.53 24.97 5.78
CA ASP A 46 43.47 25.08 6.80
C ASP A 46 42.49 23.89 6.81
N VAL A 47 42.54 23.00 5.82
CA VAL A 47 41.48 22.00 5.59
C VAL A 47 41.24 21.08 6.78
N ASP A 48 42.30 20.67 7.48
CA ASP A 48 42.16 19.79 8.64
C ASP A 48 41.40 20.50 9.77
N ALA A 49 41.72 21.78 10.03
CA ALA A 49 41.00 22.60 11.01
C ALA A 49 39.55 22.88 10.61
N ILE A 50 39.27 23.07 9.31
CA ILE A 50 37.90 23.23 8.79
C ILE A 50 37.08 21.95 9.06
N VAL A 51 37.65 20.78 8.77
CA VAL A 51 36.97 19.49 8.94
C VAL A 51 36.72 19.20 10.42
N ASP A 52 37.70 19.48 11.28
CA ASP A 52 37.56 19.30 12.72
C ASP A 52 36.46 20.22 13.29
N GLU A 53 36.49 21.53 12.97
CA GLU A 53 35.45 22.48 13.41
C GLU A 53 34.06 22.10 12.84
N PHE A 54 34.01 21.58 11.61
CA PHE A 54 32.77 21.08 11.01
C PHE A 54 32.19 19.91 11.82
N TYR A 55 32.97 18.86 12.07
CA TYR A 55 32.46 17.70 12.78
C TYR A 55 32.20 17.95 14.26
N ASP A 56 33.01 18.76 14.94
CA ASP A 56 32.77 19.17 16.33
C ASP A 56 31.39 19.82 16.50
N ILE A 57 30.99 20.66 15.54
CA ILE A 57 29.66 21.26 15.53
C ILE A 57 28.60 20.23 15.17
N GLN A 58 28.81 19.39 14.15
CA GLN A 58 27.83 18.40 13.72
C GLN A 58 27.48 17.39 14.82
N ILE A 59 28.48 16.86 15.55
CA ILE A 59 28.26 15.89 16.63
C ILE A 59 27.62 16.52 17.88
N SER A 60 27.54 17.85 17.98
CA SER A 60 26.78 18.52 19.03
C SER A 60 25.26 18.34 18.87
N PHE A 61 24.81 17.88 17.69
CA PHE A 61 23.41 17.55 17.40
C PHE A 61 23.21 16.03 17.48
N PRO A 62 22.39 15.52 18.43
CA PRO A 62 22.20 14.08 18.63
C PRO A 62 21.74 13.34 17.38
N GLU A 63 20.81 13.94 16.62
CA GLU A 63 20.28 13.36 15.38
C GLU A 63 21.34 13.14 14.29
N ILE A 64 22.45 13.89 14.32
CA ILE A 64 23.57 13.76 13.39
C ILE A 64 24.61 12.79 13.97
N ALA A 65 24.91 12.89 15.26
CA ALA A 65 25.81 11.99 15.96
C ALA A 65 25.38 10.52 15.82
N ASP A 66 24.08 10.24 15.96
CA ASP A 66 23.50 8.91 15.80
C ASP A 66 23.70 8.32 14.40
N LYS A 67 23.81 9.18 13.36
CA LYS A 67 24.05 8.74 11.97
C LYS A 67 25.51 8.41 11.68
N ILE A 68 26.44 9.04 12.39
CA ILE A 68 27.89 8.91 12.16
C ILE A 68 28.41 7.57 12.70
N GLY A 69 27.89 7.12 13.85
CA GLY A 69 28.21 5.81 14.42
C GLY A 69 29.63 5.71 14.99
N GLU A 70 30.32 4.61 14.69
CA GLU A 70 31.58 4.19 15.34
C GLU A 70 32.81 5.07 14.98
N PRO A 71 33.87 5.10 15.84
CA PRO A 71 35.06 5.92 15.63
C PRO A 71 35.81 5.68 14.31
N GLU A 72 35.82 4.45 13.78
CA GLU A 72 36.45 4.16 12.48
C GLU A 72 35.70 4.80 11.31
N THR A 73 34.37 4.85 11.39
CA THR A 73 33.53 5.55 10.43
C THR A 73 33.77 7.05 10.50
N PHE A 74 33.88 7.60 11.72
CA PHE A 74 34.22 9.00 11.93
C PHE A 74 35.56 9.40 11.28
N ARG A 75 36.61 8.59 11.45
CA ARG A 75 37.91 8.85 10.79
C ARG A 75 37.81 8.84 9.27
N ARG A 76 37.07 7.88 8.69
CA ARG A 76 36.86 7.81 7.23
C ARG A 76 36.06 9.02 6.73
N LEU A 77 35.08 9.48 7.50
CA LEU A 77 34.30 10.67 7.20
C LEU A 77 35.16 11.93 7.20
N HIS A 78 36.06 12.12 8.18
CA HIS A 78 37.04 13.22 8.16
C HIS A 78 37.87 13.22 6.87
N LEU A 79 38.44 12.07 6.49
CA LEU A 79 39.23 11.96 5.26
C LEU A 79 38.41 12.26 4.00
N ALA A 80 37.17 11.77 3.94
CA ALA A 80 36.27 12.02 2.82
C ALA A 80 35.86 13.50 2.73
N GLN A 81 35.52 14.13 3.86
CA GLN A 81 35.15 15.54 3.93
C GLN A 81 36.33 16.45 3.57
N ARG A 82 37.55 16.10 4.01
CA ARG A 82 38.79 16.75 3.61
C ARG A 82 38.96 16.71 2.09
N GLN A 83 38.81 15.52 1.49
CA GLN A 83 38.93 15.37 0.04
C GLN A 83 37.84 16.16 -0.70
N TYR A 84 36.59 16.11 -0.23
CA TYR A 84 35.48 16.88 -0.78
C TYR A 84 35.81 18.38 -0.85
N ILE A 85 36.32 18.95 0.24
CA ILE A 85 36.70 20.37 0.30
C ILE A 85 37.82 20.65 -0.69
N LEU A 86 38.87 19.83 -0.75
CA LEU A 86 39.98 20.03 -1.69
C LEU A 86 39.54 19.94 -3.15
N ASP A 87 38.57 19.08 -3.46
CA ASP A 87 38.03 18.95 -4.82
C ASP A 87 37.30 20.23 -5.27
N LEU A 88 36.66 20.99 -4.35
CA LEU A 88 36.04 22.29 -4.68
C LEU A 88 37.05 23.29 -5.27
N PHE A 89 38.33 23.12 -4.92
CA PHE A 89 39.43 23.97 -5.37
C PHE A 89 40.35 23.25 -6.39
N ALA A 90 39.86 22.20 -7.07
CA ALA A 90 40.61 21.53 -8.15
C ALA A 90 40.61 22.35 -9.46
N GLY A 91 39.57 23.15 -9.68
CA GLY A 91 39.40 24.00 -10.85
C GLY A 91 38.74 23.33 -12.06
N GLU A 92 38.03 22.22 -11.84
CA GLU A 92 37.32 21.49 -12.88
C GLU A 92 36.11 20.73 -12.32
N THR A 93 35.07 20.58 -13.15
CA THR A 93 33.87 19.77 -12.86
C THR A 93 33.83 18.58 -13.82
N THR A 94 34.80 17.67 -13.67
CA THR A 94 34.90 16.48 -14.52
C THR A 94 33.75 15.51 -14.28
N VAL A 95 33.61 14.50 -15.15
CA VAL A 95 32.65 13.41 -14.94
C VAL A 95 32.92 12.69 -13.62
N ASP A 96 34.20 12.47 -13.26
CA ASP A 96 34.58 11.85 -12.00
C ASP A 96 34.20 12.70 -10.78
N TYR A 97 34.39 14.02 -10.87
CA TYR A 97 33.92 14.96 -9.86
C TYR A 97 32.41 14.82 -9.64
N VAL A 98 31.63 14.84 -10.73
CA VAL A 98 30.16 14.76 -10.69
C VAL A 98 29.70 13.41 -10.15
N ASN A 99 30.29 12.31 -10.61
CA ASN A 99 29.97 10.97 -10.12
C ASN A 99 30.21 10.85 -8.62
N ASN A 100 31.31 11.41 -8.12
CA ASN A 100 31.58 11.47 -6.69
C ASN A 100 30.46 12.22 -5.93
N ARG A 101 30.00 13.38 -6.43
CA ARG A 101 28.90 14.14 -5.79
C ARG A 101 27.58 13.40 -5.78
N LEU A 102 27.25 12.70 -6.87
CA LEU A 102 26.06 11.85 -6.92
C LEU A 102 26.15 10.70 -5.92
N GLN A 103 27.33 10.06 -5.79
CA GLN A 103 27.53 9.00 -4.80
C GLN A 103 27.38 9.52 -3.37
N ILE A 104 27.87 10.73 -3.07
CA ILE A 104 27.63 11.39 -1.78
C ILE A 104 26.13 11.50 -1.53
N GLY A 105 25.35 12.04 -2.47
CA GLY A 105 23.89 12.17 -2.33
C GLY A 105 23.18 10.82 -2.12
N LEU A 106 23.53 9.81 -2.91
CA LEU A 106 22.98 8.45 -2.79
C LEU A 106 23.28 7.82 -1.42
N VAL A 107 24.49 8.01 -0.88
CA VAL A 107 24.85 7.51 0.45
C VAL A 107 24.04 8.22 1.54
N HIS A 108 23.93 9.55 1.48
CA HIS A 108 23.18 10.33 2.46
C HIS A 108 21.68 10.01 2.45
N HIS A 109 21.08 9.86 1.27
CA HIS A 109 19.71 9.39 1.12
C HIS A 109 19.54 7.98 1.72
N ARG A 110 20.46 7.04 1.40
CA ARG A 110 20.39 5.64 1.85
C ARG A 110 20.47 5.47 3.37
N ILE A 111 21.27 6.28 4.06
CA ILE A 111 21.38 6.24 5.54
C ILE A 111 20.30 7.10 6.23
N GLY A 112 19.43 7.74 5.44
CA GLY A 112 18.32 8.55 5.93
C GLY A 112 18.76 9.85 6.58
N VAL A 113 19.78 10.53 6.04
CA VAL A 113 20.04 11.93 6.39
C VAL A 113 18.92 12.78 5.80
N GLU A 114 18.17 13.49 6.63
CA GLU A 114 17.12 14.37 6.15
C GLU A 114 17.71 15.53 5.31
N PRO A 115 17.08 15.96 4.20
CA PRO A 115 17.59 17.05 3.36
C PRO A 115 17.85 18.35 4.12
N LYS A 116 17.04 18.64 5.15
CA LYS A 116 17.20 19.83 6.01
C LYS A 116 18.54 19.82 6.76
N LEU A 117 19.00 18.65 7.19
CA LEU A 117 20.27 18.47 7.90
C LEU A 117 21.44 18.60 6.93
N TYR A 118 21.32 18.01 5.75
CA TYR A 118 22.31 18.15 4.69
C TYR A 118 22.51 19.62 4.28
N LEU A 119 21.41 20.36 4.09
CA LEU A 119 21.46 21.80 3.77
C LEU A 119 22.12 22.63 4.88
N ALA A 120 21.77 22.36 6.14
CA ALA A 120 22.39 23.03 7.28
C ALA A 120 23.89 22.76 7.36
N ALA A 121 24.30 21.51 7.15
CA ALA A 121 25.71 21.11 7.12
C ALA A 121 26.47 21.77 5.96
N MET A 122 25.91 21.82 4.75
CA MET A 122 26.53 22.53 3.62
C MET A 122 26.67 24.03 3.87
N LYS A 123 25.68 24.67 4.50
CA LYS A 123 25.78 26.07 4.89
C LYS A 123 26.88 26.30 5.92
N LEU A 124 26.96 25.45 6.94
CA LEU A 124 28.03 25.50 7.94
C LEU A 124 29.41 25.34 7.28
N LEU A 125 29.57 24.32 6.43
CA LEU A 125 30.81 24.07 5.72
C LEU A 125 31.24 25.28 4.87
N LYS A 126 30.29 25.89 4.15
CA LYS A 126 30.53 27.12 3.39
C LYS A 126 31.07 28.23 4.30
N ASP A 127 30.46 28.44 5.46
CA ASP A 127 30.87 29.51 6.39
C ASP A 127 32.29 29.30 6.90
N LEU A 128 32.67 28.06 7.21
CA LEU A 128 34.03 27.70 7.63
C LEU A 128 35.04 27.93 6.51
N ILE A 129 34.72 27.54 5.27
CA ILE A 129 35.57 27.79 4.10
C ILE A 129 35.72 29.29 3.86
N VAL A 130 34.63 30.06 3.90
CA VAL A 130 34.65 31.53 3.71
C VAL A 130 35.49 32.22 4.78
N LYS A 131 35.35 31.81 6.05
CA LYS A 131 36.19 32.28 7.16
C LYS A 131 37.68 32.01 6.91
N SER A 132 38.01 30.85 6.33
CA SER A 132 39.38 30.55 5.89
C SER A 132 39.86 31.47 4.78
N LEU A 133 39.09 31.60 3.70
CA LEU A 133 39.43 32.45 2.56
C LEU A 133 39.62 33.91 2.97
N GLN A 134 38.81 34.40 3.93
CA GLN A 134 38.91 35.76 4.46
C GLN A 134 40.25 36.01 5.16
N ARG A 135 40.79 35.01 5.88
CA ARG A 135 42.10 35.13 6.56
C ARG A 135 43.25 35.28 5.57
N HIS A 136 43.16 34.66 4.39
CA HIS A 136 44.26 34.64 3.40
C HIS A 136 44.18 35.71 2.32
N LEU A 137 42.98 36.03 1.82
CA LEU A 137 42.84 36.89 0.64
C LEU A 137 43.01 38.39 0.93
N GLY A 138 42.77 38.83 2.17
CA GLY A 138 43.08 40.18 2.69
C GLY A 138 42.37 41.38 2.04
N HIS A 139 42.05 41.33 0.75
CA HIS A 139 41.43 42.39 -0.04
C HIS A 139 39.96 42.07 -0.37
N PRO A 140 39.02 43.04 -0.28
CA PRO A 140 37.59 42.81 -0.48
C PRO A 140 37.21 42.29 -1.87
N ALA A 141 37.75 42.87 -2.94
CA ALA A 141 37.31 42.52 -4.30
C ALA A 141 37.72 41.08 -4.75
N PRO A 142 38.97 40.62 -4.56
CA PRO A 142 39.32 39.22 -4.80
C PRO A 142 38.51 38.25 -3.93
N PHE A 143 38.26 38.62 -2.66
CA PHE A 143 37.50 37.81 -1.74
C PHE A 143 36.03 37.64 -2.17
N GLU A 144 35.35 38.72 -2.56
CA GLU A 144 33.97 38.68 -3.06
C GLU A 144 33.83 37.83 -4.32
N ALA A 145 34.77 37.95 -5.27
CA ALA A 145 34.77 37.16 -6.50
C ALA A 145 34.93 35.66 -6.20
N VAL A 146 35.86 35.30 -5.31
CA VAL A 146 36.06 33.90 -4.88
C VAL A 146 34.84 33.37 -4.14
N CYS A 147 34.24 34.16 -3.23
CA CYS A 147 33.02 33.75 -2.51
C CYS A 147 31.84 33.52 -3.46
N THR A 148 31.72 34.35 -4.50
CA THR A 148 30.70 34.20 -5.54
C THR A 148 30.93 32.93 -6.36
N ALA A 149 32.17 32.66 -6.78
CA ALA A 149 32.52 31.43 -7.49
C ALA A 149 32.26 30.18 -6.64
N LEU A 150 32.61 30.23 -5.36
CA LEU A 150 32.39 29.14 -4.40
C LEU A 150 30.89 28.88 -4.21
N ASP A 151 30.10 29.94 -4.07
CA ASP A 151 28.64 29.80 -3.96
C ASP A 151 28.03 29.12 -5.17
N LYS A 152 28.44 29.50 -6.40
CA LYS A 152 28.00 28.85 -7.64
C LYS A 152 28.35 27.37 -7.65
N LEU A 153 29.59 27.01 -7.29
CA LEU A 153 30.02 25.60 -7.28
C LEU A 153 29.31 24.77 -6.20
N LEU A 154 29.10 25.35 -5.00
CA LEU A 154 28.33 24.66 -3.95
C LEU A 154 26.86 24.46 -4.35
N HIS A 155 26.25 25.41 -5.06
CA HIS A 155 24.90 25.21 -5.61
C HIS A 155 24.88 24.15 -6.72
N PHE A 156 25.94 24.05 -7.54
CA PHE A 156 26.10 22.97 -8.51
C PHE A 156 26.13 21.60 -7.82
N ASP A 157 26.97 21.44 -6.78
CA ASP A 157 27.05 20.23 -5.97
C ASP A 157 25.72 19.90 -5.30
N LEU A 158 25.07 20.92 -4.72
CA LEU A 158 23.79 20.78 -4.05
C LEU A 158 22.71 20.27 -5.01
N ALA A 159 22.64 20.81 -6.23
CA ALA A 159 21.70 20.35 -7.24
C ALA A 159 21.90 18.86 -7.57
N LEU A 160 23.15 18.41 -7.72
CA LEU A 160 23.46 16.99 -7.97
C LEU A 160 23.01 16.10 -6.82
N VAL A 161 23.28 16.49 -5.58
CA VAL A 161 22.81 15.74 -4.41
C VAL A 161 21.29 15.70 -4.36
N PHE A 162 20.62 16.83 -4.58
CA PHE A 162 19.15 16.87 -4.56
C PHE A 162 18.50 16.05 -5.67
N ASP A 163 19.12 15.94 -6.85
CA ASP A 163 18.65 15.01 -7.89
C ASP A 163 18.61 13.57 -7.37
N THR A 164 19.59 13.17 -6.54
CA THR A 164 19.61 11.82 -5.94
C THR A 164 18.49 11.62 -4.92
N TYR A 165 18.21 12.63 -4.10
CA TYR A 165 17.11 12.59 -3.14
C TYR A 165 15.75 12.53 -3.84
N ILE A 166 15.55 13.39 -4.85
CA ILE A 166 14.30 13.47 -5.61
C ILE A 166 14.08 12.16 -6.38
N GLY A 167 15.11 11.66 -7.08
CA GLY A 167 15.04 10.37 -7.77
C GLY A 167 14.70 9.22 -6.82
N GLY A 168 15.26 9.25 -5.60
CA GLY A 168 14.97 8.28 -4.54
C GLY A 168 13.50 8.26 -4.15
N LEU A 169 12.97 9.44 -3.80
CA LEU A 169 11.57 9.60 -3.40
C LEU A 169 10.60 9.25 -4.53
N VAL A 170 10.89 9.65 -5.77
CA VAL A 170 10.05 9.30 -6.93
C VAL A 170 10.00 7.79 -7.14
N ALA A 171 11.14 7.10 -7.06
CA ALA A 171 11.19 5.65 -7.20
C ALA A 171 10.43 4.92 -6.08
N GLU A 172 10.50 5.42 -4.84
CA GLU A 172 9.71 4.88 -3.72
C GLU A 172 8.20 5.04 -3.96
N VAL A 173 7.77 6.21 -4.44
CA VAL A 173 6.37 6.48 -4.79
C VAL A 173 5.88 5.59 -5.93
N GLU A 174 6.69 5.42 -6.97
CA GLU A 174 6.38 4.52 -8.09
C GLU A 174 6.26 3.06 -7.63
N SER A 175 7.19 2.59 -6.79
CA SER A 175 7.14 1.23 -6.23
C SER A 175 5.90 1.03 -5.35
N ALA A 176 5.53 2.02 -4.54
CA ALA A 176 4.33 1.97 -3.72
C ALA A 176 3.06 1.92 -4.60
N LYS A 177 3.00 2.73 -5.66
CA LYS A 177 1.91 2.72 -6.63
C LYS A 177 1.76 1.35 -7.29
N ASP A 178 2.85 0.77 -7.78
CA ASP A 178 2.84 -0.55 -8.43
C ASP A 178 2.30 -1.65 -7.50
N ARG A 179 2.66 -1.59 -6.20
CA ARG A 179 2.15 -2.52 -5.18
C ARG A 179 0.65 -2.35 -4.95
N VAL A 180 0.17 -1.10 -4.88
CA VAL A 180 -1.26 -0.81 -4.71
C VAL A 180 -2.06 -1.31 -5.92
N GLU A 181 -1.58 -1.06 -7.14
CA GLU A 181 -2.24 -1.55 -8.35
C GLU A 181 -2.26 -3.09 -8.43
N ALA A 182 -1.14 -3.75 -8.08
CA ALA A 182 -1.08 -5.20 -8.04
C ALA A 182 -2.06 -5.79 -7.01
N TYR A 183 -2.15 -5.17 -5.83
CA TYR A 183 -3.09 -5.56 -4.78
C TYR A 183 -4.54 -5.37 -5.24
N ALA A 184 -4.88 -4.22 -5.84
CA ALA A 184 -6.21 -3.95 -6.37
C ALA A 184 -6.65 -5.00 -7.40
N ARG A 185 -5.78 -5.35 -8.35
CA ARG A 185 -6.05 -6.41 -9.34
C ARG A 185 -6.32 -7.76 -8.69
N THR A 186 -5.55 -8.12 -7.66
CA THR A 186 -5.75 -9.39 -6.94
C THR A 186 -7.07 -9.39 -6.16
N LEU A 187 -7.40 -8.26 -5.54
CA LEU A 187 -8.65 -8.10 -4.79
C LEU A 187 -9.87 -8.22 -5.70
N GLU A 188 -9.86 -7.58 -6.87
CA GLU A 188 -10.92 -7.69 -7.87
C GLU A 188 -11.17 -9.15 -8.28
N GLN A 189 -10.11 -9.91 -8.56
CA GLN A 189 -10.20 -11.33 -8.89
C GLN A 189 -10.80 -12.16 -7.74
N GLN A 190 -10.40 -11.87 -6.50
CA GLN A 190 -10.95 -12.55 -5.32
C GLN A 190 -12.43 -12.24 -5.12
N VAL A 191 -12.84 -10.97 -5.28
CA VAL A 191 -14.25 -10.55 -5.18
C VAL A 191 -15.08 -11.25 -6.25
N GLU A 192 -14.62 -11.31 -7.50
CA GLU A 192 -15.32 -12.00 -8.58
C GLU A 192 -15.45 -13.50 -8.31
N ALA A 193 -14.38 -14.16 -7.85
CA ALA A 193 -14.40 -15.57 -7.51
C ALA A 193 -15.37 -15.86 -6.35
N ARG A 194 -15.33 -15.06 -5.28
CA ARG A 194 -16.23 -15.22 -4.13
C ARG A 194 -17.69 -14.90 -4.47
N THR A 195 -17.93 -13.92 -5.33
CA THR A 195 -19.28 -13.59 -5.80
C THR A 195 -19.87 -14.77 -6.58
N ARG A 196 -19.08 -15.43 -7.45
CA ARG A 196 -19.52 -16.65 -8.14
C ARG A 196 -19.81 -17.80 -7.17
N GLU A 197 -18.89 -18.08 -6.25
CA GLU A 197 -19.08 -19.13 -5.25
C GLU A 197 -20.33 -18.89 -4.40
N LEU A 198 -20.58 -17.64 -4.00
CA LEU A 198 -21.77 -17.26 -3.26
C LEU A 198 -23.05 -17.52 -4.07
N HIS A 199 -23.08 -17.14 -5.35
CA HIS A 199 -24.21 -17.42 -6.24
C HIS A 199 -24.46 -18.93 -6.40
N GLU A 200 -23.41 -19.73 -6.57
CA GLU A 200 -23.54 -21.20 -6.64
C GLU A 200 -24.10 -21.79 -5.34
N LYS A 201 -23.65 -21.30 -4.18
CA LYS A 201 -24.16 -21.72 -2.88
C LYS A 201 -25.62 -21.32 -2.66
N VAL A 202 -26.01 -20.11 -3.06
CA VAL A 202 -27.41 -19.67 -3.02
C VAL A 202 -28.28 -20.60 -3.87
N ALA A 203 -27.88 -20.87 -5.11
CA ALA A 203 -28.63 -21.78 -5.99
C ALA A 203 -28.76 -23.22 -5.41
N GLN A 204 -27.68 -23.73 -4.78
CA GLN A 204 -27.71 -25.04 -4.11
C GLN A 204 -28.70 -25.04 -2.92
N LEU A 205 -28.69 -23.99 -2.11
CA LEU A 205 -29.60 -23.86 -0.98
C LEU A 205 -31.06 -23.77 -1.43
N GLU A 206 -31.35 -22.98 -2.48
CA GLU A 206 -32.69 -22.89 -3.06
C GLU A 206 -33.19 -24.25 -3.57
N ALA A 207 -32.34 -25.02 -4.27
CA ALA A 207 -32.68 -26.36 -4.75
C ALA A 207 -32.91 -27.35 -3.60
N ALA A 208 -32.09 -27.30 -2.54
CA ALA A 208 -32.27 -28.12 -1.35
C ALA A 208 -33.58 -27.78 -0.63
N MET A 209 -33.89 -26.50 -0.45
CA MET A 209 -35.16 -26.05 0.14
C MET A 209 -36.36 -26.52 -0.68
N ALA A 210 -36.30 -26.44 -2.01
CA ALA A 210 -37.35 -26.95 -2.88
C ALA A 210 -37.56 -28.47 -2.71
N THR A 211 -36.49 -29.22 -2.50
CA THR A 211 -36.54 -30.67 -2.24
C THR A 211 -37.18 -30.98 -0.88
N VAL A 212 -36.77 -30.27 0.18
CA VAL A 212 -37.36 -30.41 1.51
C VAL A 212 -38.87 -30.13 1.46
N LYS A 213 -39.29 -29.03 0.83
CA LYS A 213 -40.70 -28.68 0.66
C LYS A 213 -41.50 -29.77 -0.08
N LYS A 214 -40.90 -30.43 -1.07
CA LYS A 214 -41.53 -31.55 -1.78
C LYS A 214 -41.68 -32.79 -0.89
N LEU A 215 -40.70 -33.08 -0.05
CA LEU A 215 -40.74 -34.19 0.91
C LEU A 215 -41.75 -33.92 2.04
N GLU A 216 -41.80 -32.70 2.55
CA GLU A 216 -42.81 -32.25 3.52
C GLU A 216 -44.24 -32.34 2.95
N GLY A 217 -44.42 -32.20 1.63
CA GLY A 217 -45.70 -32.42 0.96
C GLY A 217 -46.16 -33.89 0.87
N VAL A 218 -45.33 -34.86 1.28
CA VAL A 218 -45.70 -36.29 1.26
C VAL A 218 -46.44 -36.64 2.55
N ILE A 219 -47.76 -36.74 2.46
CA ILE A 219 -48.62 -37.14 3.58
C ILE A 219 -48.63 -38.68 3.69
N PRO A 220 -48.09 -39.28 4.77
CA PRO A 220 -48.08 -40.72 4.94
C PRO A 220 -49.49 -41.24 5.29
N ILE A 221 -50.14 -41.94 4.35
CA ILE A 221 -51.47 -42.55 4.55
C ILE A 221 -51.41 -44.06 4.74
N CYS A 222 -52.32 -44.61 5.53
CA CYS A 222 -52.54 -46.05 5.64
C CYS A 222 -53.19 -46.57 4.36
N ALA A 223 -52.59 -47.56 3.70
CA ALA A 223 -53.12 -48.11 2.45
C ALA A 223 -54.54 -48.69 2.60
N SER A 224 -54.85 -49.27 3.76
CA SER A 224 -56.12 -49.97 4.03
C SER A 224 -57.24 -49.03 4.46
N CYS A 225 -56.99 -48.10 5.39
CA CYS A 225 -58.05 -47.27 5.99
C CYS A 225 -57.91 -45.77 5.72
N LYS A 226 -56.90 -45.34 4.94
CA LYS A 226 -56.64 -43.96 4.50
C LYS A 226 -56.40 -42.91 5.60
N LYS A 227 -56.27 -43.33 6.87
CA LYS A 227 -55.79 -42.47 7.97
C LYS A 227 -54.40 -41.91 7.67
N ILE A 228 -54.12 -40.70 8.14
CA ILE A 228 -52.82 -40.04 8.03
C ILE A 228 -52.00 -40.32 9.30
N ARG A 229 -50.71 -40.59 9.15
CA ARG A 229 -49.76 -40.65 10.28
C ARG A 229 -49.20 -39.26 10.55
N ASN A 230 -49.40 -38.74 11.77
CA ASN A 230 -48.89 -37.44 12.18
C ASN A 230 -47.45 -37.49 12.72
N ASP A 231 -46.92 -36.35 13.13
CA ASP A 231 -45.55 -36.18 13.63
C ASP A 231 -45.28 -36.94 14.94
N GLU A 232 -46.32 -37.18 15.74
CA GLU A 232 -46.26 -38.01 16.97
C GLU A 232 -46.35 -39.51 16.68
N GLN A 233 -46.32 -39.91 15.40
CA GLN A 233 -46.49 -41.27 14.92
C GLN A 233 -47.85 -41.92 15.22
N SER A 234 -48.88 -41.13 15.56
CA SER A 234 -50.25 -41.62 15.73
C SER A 234 -51.07 -41.48 14.43
N TRP A 235 -52.13 -42.29 14.32
CA TRP A 235 -52.96 -42.37 13.11
C TRP A 235 -54.31 -41.66 13.31
N GLN A 236 -54.54 -40.59 12.56
CA GLN A 236 -55.75 -39.78 12.65
C GLN A 236 -56.53 -39.70 11.33
N GLN A 237 -57.78 -39.23 11.40
CA GLN A 237 -58.60 -39.06 10.20
C GLN A 237 -58.05 -37.94 9.30
N MET A 238 -58.32 -38.05 8.00
CA MET A 238 -57.72 -37.17 7.00
C MET A 238 -58.17 -35.72 7.18
N GLU A 239 -59.46 -35.54 7.42
CA GLU A 239 -60.13 -34.26 7.62
C GLU A 239 -59.54 -33.53 8.83
N GLN A 240 -59.36 -34.26 9.94
CA GLN A 240 -58.76 -33.73 11.16
C GLN A 240 -57.31 -33.27 10.91
N TYR A 241 -56.47 -34.11 10.29
CA TYR A 241 -55.10 -33.75 9.99
C TYR A 241 -54.98 -32.53 9.09
N ILE A 242 -55.77 -32.47 8.01
CA ILE A 242 -55.70 -31.37 7.05
C ILE A 242 -56.20 -30.06 7.68
N SER A 243 -57.25 -30.08 8.51
CA SER A 243 -57.71 -28.88 9.21
C SER A 243 -56.74 -28.39 10.29
N GLU A 244 -55.97 -29.28 10.92
CA GLU A 244 -54.93 -28.89 11.90
C GLU A 244 -53.69 -28.29 11.23
N HIS A 245 -53.36 -28.72 10.00
CA HIS A 245 -52.10 -28.39 9.31
C HIS A 245 -52.28 -27.48 8.08
N SER A 246 -53.49 -26.97 7.83
CA SER A 246 -53.78 -26.04 6.72
C SER A 246 -54.99 -25.15 7.03
N GLU A 247 -55.18 -24.11 6.22
CA GLU A 247 -56.36 -23.23 6.30
C GLU A 247 -57.64 -23.86 5.72
N ALA A 248 -57.64 -25.16 5.38
CA ALA A 248 -58.77 -25.82 4.76
C ALA A 248 -59.91 -26.14 5.75
N MET A 249 -61.14 -25.76 5.37
CA MET A 249 -62.37 -26.08 6.10
C MET A 249 -63.19 -27.14 5.36
N PHE A 250 -63.64 -28.18 6.07
CA PHE A 250 -64.47 -29.24 5.52
C PHE A 250 -65.96 -28.98 5.78
N SER A 251 -66.77 -29.03 4.72
CA SER A 251 -68.23 -29.12 4.83
C SER A 251 -68.67 -30.58 4.68
N HIS A 252 -69.76 -30.96 5.34
CA HIS A 252 -70.32 -32.29 5.25
C HIS A 252 -71.52 -32.27 4.30
N GLY A 253 -71.46 -33.06 3.23
CA GLY A 253 -72.52 -33.24 2.26
C GLY A 253 -72.41 -34.60 1.60
N LEU A 254 -73.51 -35.13 1.10
CA LEU A 254 -73.52 -36.38 0.34
C LEU A 254 -73.37 -36.04 -1.14
N CYS A 255 -72.46 -36.72 -1.85
CA CYS A 255 -72.48 -36.68 -3.31
C CYS A 255 -73.76 -37.36 -3.84
N PRO A 256 -74.19 -37.09 -5.09
CA PRO A 256 -75.41 -37.67 -5.65
C PRO A 256 -75.49 -39.19 -5.51
N ASP A 257 -74.39 -39.90 -5.76
CA ASP A 257 -74.33 -41.37 -5.68
C ASP A 257 -74.52 -41.89 -4.25
N CYS A 258 -73.85 -41.27 -3.28
CA CYS A 258 -73.97 -41.64 -1.86
C CYS A 258 -75.35 -41.28 -1.32
N TYR A 259 -75.92 -40.14 -1.75
CA TYR A 259 -77.27 -39.75 -1.39
C TYR A 259 -78.30 -40.77 -1.88
N GLU A 260 -78.21 -41.21 -3.14
CA GLU A 260 -79.10 -42.22 -3.70
C GLU A 260 -78.97 -43.57 -2.99
N LYS A 261 -77.74 -43.96 -2.63
CA LYS A 261 -77.47 -45.17 -1.86
C LYS A 261 -78.05 -45.14 -0.45
N GLU A 262 -77.86 -44.05 0.30
CA GLU A 262 -78.43 -43.91 1.65
C GLU A 262 -79.96 -43.81 1.60
N MET A 263 -80.50 -43.07 0.63
CA MET A 263 -81.96 -42.95 0.45
C MET A 263 -82.61 -44.28 0.05
N SER A 264 -81.93 -45.10 -0.76
CA SER A 264 -82.40 -46.45 -1.10
C SER A 264 -82.29 -47.41 0.08
N ALA A 265 -81.24 -47.33 0.89
CA ALA A 265 -81.11 -48.10 2.13
C ALA A 265 -82.18 -47.74 3.17
N ILE A 266 -82.46 -46.45 3.37
CA ILE A 266 -83.51 -45.96 4.28
C ILE A 266 -84.90 -46.39 3.82
N ARG A 267 -85.17 -46.36 2.50
CA ARG A 267 -86.43 -46.88 1.93
C ARG A 267 -86.65 -48.37 2.23
N ASN A 268 -85.57 -49.14 2.42
CA ASN A 268 -85.64 -50.57 2.73
C ASN A 268 -85.74 -50.90 4.23
N MET A 269 -85.76 -49.90 5.14
CA MET A 269 -85.72 -50.09 6.61
C MET A 269 -87.06 -49.92 7.36
N LYS A 270 -88.23 -49.87 6.70
CA LYS A 270 -89.55 -50.01 7.35
C LYS A 270 -90.24 -51.29 6.87
N SER A 271 -90.41 -52.32 7.70
CA SER A 271 -91.44 -52.39 8.75
C SER A 271 -91.10 -53.39 9.88
N PRO A 272 -91.29 -53.06 11.18
CA PRO A 272 -91.66 -54.04 12.20
C PRO A 272 -93.19 -54.21 12.20
N GLY A 273 -93.67 -55.45 12.05
CA GLY A 273 -95.09 -55.80 12.09
C GLY A 273 -95.74 -55.64 13.49
N PRO A 274 -97.08 -55.69 13.58
CA PRO A 274 -97.81 -55.39 14.79
C PRO A 274 -97.71 -56.53 15.82
N GLY A 275 -97.36 -56.19 17.06
CA GLY A 275 -97.38 -57.14 18.20
C GLY A 275 -98.82 -57.47 18.59
N ALA A 276 -99.18 -58.75 18.50
CA ALA A 276 -100.43 -59.30 19.02
C ALA A 276 -100.37 -59.42 20.56
N ALA A 277 -101.38 -58.88 21.24
CA ALA A 277 -101.68 -59.19 22.63
C ALA A 277 -102.66 -60.37 22.68
N SER A 278 -102.33 -61.42 23.43
CA SER A 278 -103.23 -62.48 23.89
C SER A 278 -102.82 -62.84 25.31
N GLY A 279 -103.75 -62.75 26.25
CA GLY A 279 -103.47 -62.83 27.68
C GLY A 279 -103.20 -64.22 28.23
N LYS A 280 -102.54 -64.24 29.39
CA LYS A 280 -102.93 -64.91 30.65
C LYS A 280 -102.06 -64.36 31.78
#